data_AF-A0A6J1QTB6-F1
#
_entry.id   AF-A0A6J1QTB6-F1
#
_cell.length_a   1.000
_cell.length_b   1.000
_cell.length_c   1.000
_cell.angle_alpha   90.00
_cell.angle_beta   90.00
_cell.angle_gamma   90.00
#
_symmetry.space_group_name_H-M   'P 1'
#
loop_
_entity.id
_entity.type
_entity.pdbx_description
1 polymer ?
#
loop_
_entity_poly.entity_id
_entity_poly.type
_entity_poly.pdbx_seq_one_letter_code
_entity_poly.pdbx_strand_id
1 'polypeptide(L)'
;MTAIHCLTVHRLLVTTLSVYCLLTSIWKVLQTILPVVNEALNETAIGRNLLEEYEVSATLKPESRRALVRLIVEHIQEQHGIIPSTNVKIFYAKGIVQNFPTLRDPSTAEGYELFYNPKDRSGYLSWRLRTVNRITDSYNNPKKAKIQAGIALLASSSPENPRVPDSQINENQEKEIVEWLKNASPTTQLADIEVRMRQSLKYRRTIILDPKLSKNILIEFPRFLDTPGLIQKDFEALMPEHSSKLIENWQEFESRIFKVSEITIKKKSKNIA
;
A
#
# COMPACT_ATOMS: atom_id res chain seq x y z
N MET A 1 -51.15 -1.01 -44.23
CA MET A 1 -50.80 -1.20 -42.80
C MET A 1 -49.79 -2.34 -42.54
N THR A 2 -49.45 -3.17 -43.53
CA THR A 2 -48.58 -4.35 -43.36
C THR A 2 -47.07 -4.05 -43.33
N ALA A 3 -46.61 -3.05 -44.09
CA ALA A 3 -45.17 -2.73 -44.18
C ALA A 3 -44.58 -2.12 -42.90
N ILE A 4 -45.36 -1.28 -42.19
CA ILE A 4 -44.90 -0.62 -40.95
C ILE A 4 -44.77 -1.64 -39.81
N HIS A 5 -45.70 -2.58 -39.68
CA HIS A 5 -45.58 -3.67 -38.71
C HIS A 5 -44.36 -4.57 -38.97
N CYS A 6 -44.04 -4.85 -40.24
CA CYS A 6 -42.87 -5.68 -40.58
C CYS A 6 -41.54 -5.01 -40.18
N LEU A 7 -41.39 -3.70 -40.41
CA LEU A 7 -40.19 -2.95 -40.04
C LEU A 7 -40.01 -2.82 -38.53
N THR A 8 -41.11 -2.66 -37.78
CA THR A 8 -41.07 -2.57 -36.31
C THR A 8 -40.70 -3.91 -35.68
N VAL A 9 -41.26 -5.02 -36.18
CA VAL A 9 -40.92 -6.38 -35.70
C VAL A 9 -39.47 -6.74 -36.03
N HIS A 10 -38.98 -6.37 -37.21
CA HIS A 10 -37.59 -6.61 -37.58
C HIS A 10 -36.60 -5.80 -36.73
N ARG A 11 -36.89 -4.52 -36.46
CA ARG A 11 -36.09 -3.70 -35.53
C ARG A 11 -36.05 -4.27 -34.13
N LEU A 12 -37.21 -4.71 -33.60
CA LEU A 12 -37.28 -5.34 -32.27
C LEU A 12 -36.46 -6.62 -32.20
N LEU A 13 -36.55 -7.50 -33.20
CA LEU A 13 -35.76 -8.73 -33.27
C LEU A 13 -34.25 -8.49 -33.38
N VAL A 14 -33.82 -7.50 -34.17
CA VAL A 14 -32.39 -7.16 -34.29
C VAL A 14 -31.86 -6.57 -32.97
N THR A 15 -32.66 -5.75 -32.28
CA THR A 15 -32.27 -5.20 -30.97
C THR A 15 -32.22 -6.28 -29.88
N THR A 16 -33.16 -7.23 -29.85
CA THR A 16 -33.14 -8.30 -28.85
C THR A 16 -32.03 -9.31 -29.09
N LEU A 17 -31.72 -9.64 -30.36
CA LEU A 17 -30.57 -10.48 -30.71
C LEU A 17 -29.24 -9.78 -30.41
N SER A 18 -29.14 -8.46 -30.65
CA SER A 18 -27.94 -7.67 -30.31
C SER A 18 -27.73 -7.60 -28.80
N VAL A 19 -28.78 -7.35 -28.01
CA VAL A 19 -28.72 -7.36 -26.54
C VAL A 19 -28.38 -8.76 -26.03
N TYR A 20 -28.96 -9.83 -26.58
CA TYR A 20 -28.61 -11.20 -26.20
C TYR A 20 -27.17 -11.56 -26.58
N CYS A 21 -26.67 -11.09 -27.72
CA CYS A 21 -25.28 -11.27 -28.15
C CYS A 21 -24.31 -10.50 -27.23
N LEU A 22 -24.65 -9.28 -26.82
CA LEU A 22 -23.88 -8.51 -25.84
C LEU A 22 -23.91 -9.16 -24.46
N LEU A 23 -25.08 -9.62 -23.99
CA LEU A 23 -25.22 -10.32 -22.71
C LEU A 23 -24.47 -11.66 -22.70
N THR A 24 -24.50 -12.42 -23.79
CA THR A 24 -23.75 -13.68 -23.90
C THR A 24 -22.24 -13.45 -24.06
N SER A 25 -21.83 -12.35 -24.68
CA SER A 25 -20.41 -11.95 -24.76
C SER A 25 -19.90 -11.46 -23.40
N ILE A 26 -20.69 -10.67 -22.69
CA ILE A 26 -20.41 -10.22 -21.32
C ILE A 26 -20.41 -11.41 -20.36
N TRP A 27 -21.35 -12.36 -20.50
CA TRP A 27 -21.36 -13.61 -19.74
C TRP A 27 -20.11 -14.45 -20.04
N LYS A 28 -19.75 -14.65 -21.31
CA LYS A 28 -18.52 -15.37 -21.67
C LYS A 28 -17.25 -14.72 -21.10
N VAL A 29 -17.17 -13.39 -21.09
CA VAL A 29 -16.07 -12.64 -20.46
C VAL A 29 -16.10 -12.74 -18.93
N LEU A 30 -17.28 -12.73 -18.31
CA LEU A 30 -17.46 -12.97 -16.86
C LEU A 30 -17.10 -14.41 -16.47
N GLN A 31 -17.26 -15.38 -17.38
CA GLN A 31 -16.97 -16.79 -17.17
C GLN A 31 -15.50 -17.16 -17.43
N THR A 32 -14.72 -16.33 -18.14
CA THR A 32 -13.28 -16.55 -18.38
C THR A 32 -12.36 -15.97 -17.31
N ILE A 33 -12.84 -15.04 -16.46
CA ILE A 33 -12.06 -14.42 -15.38
C ILE A 33 -11.93 -15.34 -14.15
N LEU A 34 -12.98 -16.12 -13.86
CA LEU A 34 -13.03 -17.07 -12.75
C LEU A 34 -11.98 -18.22 -12.82
N PRO A 35 -11.72 -18.87 -13.97
CA PRO A 35 -10.83 -20.03 -14.03
C PRO A 35 -9.36 -19.68 -13.78
N VAL A 36 -8.85 -18.52 -14.21
CA VAL A 36 -7.40 -18.24 -14.13
C VAL A 36 -6.89 -18.15 -12.70
N VAL A 37 -7.65 -17.50 -11.81
CA VAL A 37 -7.29 -17.43 -10.38
C VAL A 37 -7.48 -18.79 -9.70
N ASN A 38 -8.53 -19.54 -10.05
CA ASN A 38 -8.71 -20.89 -9.52
C ASN A 38 -7.63 -21.87 -10.01
N GLU A 39 -7.20 -21.75 -11.25
CA GLU A 39 -6.12 -22.54 -11.85
C GLU A 39 -4.82 -22.28 -11.10
N ALA A 40 -4.42 -21.01 -10.98
CA ALA A 40 -3.24 -20.59 -10.23
C ALA A 40 -3.25 -21.08 -8.76
N LEU A 41 -4.42 -21.12 -8.13
CA LEU A 41 -4.55 -21.60 -6.75
C LEU A 41 -4.54 -23.13 -6.65
N ASN A 42 -5.16 -23.83 -7.59
CA ASN A 42 -5.21 -25.29 -7.57
C ASN A 42 -3.87 -25.95 -7.91
N GLU A 43 -2.97 -25.25 -8.60
CA GLU A 43 -1.60 -25.71 -8.88
C GLU A 43 -0.78 -25.96 -7.60
N THR A 44 -1.02 -25.18 -6.54
CA THR A 44 -0.22 -25.23 -5.32
C THR A 44 -1.00 -25.76 -4.12
N ALA A 45 -0.31 -26.49 -3.23
CA ALA A 45 -0.94 -26.94 -1.97
C ALA A 45 -1.38 -25.75 -1.10
N ILE A 46 -0.63 -24.65 -1.13
CA ILE A 46 -0.97 -23.41 -0.42
C ILE A 46 -2.26 -22.82 -1.00
N GLY A 47 -2.41 -22.75 -2.32
CA GLY A 47 -3.60 -22.20 -2.95
C GLY A 47 -4.87 -23.02 -2.67
N ARG A 48 -4.76 -24.36 -2.64
CA ARG A 48 -5.88 -25.23 -2.23
C ARG A 48 -6.30 -24.99 -0.78
N ASN A 49 -5.35 -24.81 0.13
CA ASN A 49 -5.66 -24.46 1.52
C ASN A 49 -6.37 -23.10 1.64
N LEU A 50 -6.05 -22.13 0.76
CA LEU A 50 -6.73 -20.83 0.72
C LEU A 50 -8.19 -20.97 0.27
N LEU A 51 -8.45 -21.82 -0.72
CA LEU A 51 -9.80 -22.10 -1.19
C LEU A 51 -10.63 -22.80 -0.09
N GLU A 52 -10.05 -23.79 0.58
CA GLU A 52 -10.71 -24.47 1.71
C GLU A 52 -10.97 -23.53 2.89
N GLU A 53 -10.01 -22.70 3.28
CA GLU A 53 -10.18 -21.69 4.34
C GLU A 53 -11.35 -20.76 4.02
N TYR A 54 -11.45 -20.34 2.75
CA TYR A 54 -12.53 -19.47 2.30
C TYR A 54 -13.88 -20.18 2.23
N GLU A 55 -13.92 -21.44 1.82
CA GLU A 55 -15.14 -22.23 1.77
C GLU A 55 -15.75 -22.40 3.17
N VAL A 56 -14.90 -22.57 4.19
CA VAL A 56 -15.34 -22.72 5.58
C VAL A 56 -15.76 -21.39 6.22
N SER A 57 -15.00 -20.32 5.98
CA SER A 57 -15.15 -19.07 6.76
C SER A 57 -15.74 -17.88 5.97
N ALA A 58 -15.92 -18.03 4.65
CA ALA A 58 -16.30 -16.97 3.70
C ALA A 58 -15.38 -15.73 3.78
N THR A 59 -14.20 -15.87 4.38
CA THR A 59 -13.21 -14.80 4.57
C THR A 59 -11.81 -15.40 4.54
N LEU A 60 -10.78 -14.55 4.48
CA LEU A 60 -9.39 -14.97 4.56
C LEU A 60 -8.67 -14.24 5.69
N LYS A 61 -7.88 -14.99 6.45
CA LYS A 61 -6.96 -14.43 7.46
C LYS A 61 -5.93 -13.50 6.79
N PRO A 62 -5.38 -12.53 7.52
CA PRO A 62 -4.38 -11.61 6.98
C PRO A 62 -3.18 -12.32 6.32
N GLU A 63 -2.71 -13.41 6.89
CA GLU A 63 -1.61 -14.24 6.39
C GLU A 63 -1.99 -14.90 5.07
N SER A 64 -3.18 -15.49 5.02
CA SER A 64 -3.77 -16.15 3.85
C SER A 64 -3.97 -15.16 2.69
N ARG A 65 -4.40 -13.92 2.97
CA ARG A 65 -4.47 -12.84 1.96
C ARG A 65 -3.11 -12.48 1.38
N ARG A 66 -2.04 -12.46 2.19
CA ARG A 66 -0.67 -12.21 1.69
C ARG A 66 -0.20 -13.37 0.81
N ALA A 67 -0.50 -14.61 1.21
CA ALA A 67 -0.16 -15.81 0.44
C ALA A 67 -0.88 -15.84 -0.92
N LEU A 68 -2.17 -15.48 -0.94
CA LEU A 68 -2.96 -15.32 -2.17
C LEU A 68 -2.27 -14.38 -3.16
N VAL A 69 -1.95 -13.15 -2.74
CA VAL A 69 -1.29 -12.16 -3.60
C VAL A 69 0.06 -12.67 -4.12
N ARG A 70 0.80 -13.39 -3.28
CA ARG A 70 2.09 -13.98 -3.68
C ARG A 70 1.92 -15.01 -4.79
N LEU A 71 1.02 -15.99 -4.61
CA LEU A 71 0.77 -17.05 -5.60
C LEU A 71 0.28 -16.48 -6.93
N ILE A 72 -0.63 -15.51 -6.88
CA ILE A 72 -1.12 -14.86 -8.09
C ILE A 72 0.00 -14.11 -8.82
N VAL A 73 0.90 -13.44 -8.11
CA VAL A 73 2.05 -12.77 -8.75
C VAL A 73 3.02 -13.77 -9.36
N GLU A 74 3.28 -14.89 -8.70
CA GLU A 74 4.10 -15.98 -9.23
C GLU A 74 3.50 -16.49 -10.56
N HIS A 75 2.21 -16.82 -10.57
CA HIS A 75 1.51 -17.26 -11.78
C HIS A 75 1.46 -16.18 -12.89
N ILE A 76 1.26 -14.89 -12.55
CA ILE A 76 1.36 -13.79 -13.53
C ILE A 76 2.74 -13.74 -14.17
N GLN A 77 3.81 -13.92 -13.40
CA GLN A 77 5.18 -13.88 -13.92
C GLN A 77 5.49 -15.07 -14.81
N GLU A 78 4.94 -16.24 -14.50
CA GLU A 78 5.08 -17.45 -15.30
C GLU A 78 4.37 -17.32 -16.66
N GLN A 79 3.13 -16.80 -16.68
CA GLN A 79 2.31 -16.72 -17.89
C GLN A 79 2.57 -15.47 -18.74
N HIS A 80 2.88 -14.34 -18.11
CA HIS A 80 2.97 -13.03 -18.78
C HIS A 80 4.34 -12.36 -18.62
N GLY A 81 5.29 -13.04 -17.97
CA GLY A 81 6.64 -12.54 -17.76
C GLY A 81 6.75 -11.51 -16.64
N ILE A 82 7.98 -11.00 -16.49
CA ILE A 82 8.40 -10.13 -15.38
C ILE A 82 7.64 -8.80 -15.36
N ILE A 83 7.27 -8.26 -16.53
CA ILE A 83 6.61 -6.95 -16.68
C ILE A 83 5.24 -7.16 -17.33
N PRO A 84 4.22 -7.58 -16.56
CA PRO A 84 2.89 -7.79 -17.09
C PRO A 84 2.23 -6.45 -17.45
N SER A 85 1.40 -6.46 -18.49
CA SER A 85 0.66 -5.28 -18.96
C SER A 85 -0.40 -4.83 -17.94
N THR A 86 -0.85 -3.57 -18.07
CA THR A 86 -1.95 -3.01 -17.26
C THR A 86 -3.20 -3.88 -17.34
N ASN A 87 -3.57 -4.34 -18.54
CA ASN A 87 -4.78 -5.14 -18.75
C ASN A 87 -4.70 -6.50 -18.05
N VAL A 88 -3.52 -7.13 -18.05
CA VAL A 88 -3.28 -8.38 -17.30
C VAL A 88 -3.48 -8.13 -15.80
N LYS A 89 -2.91 -7.07 -15.24
CA LYS A 89 -3.08 -6.76 -13.80
C LYS A 89 -4.54 -6.50 -13.42
N ILE A 90 -5.30 -5.79 -14.26
CA ILE A 90 -6.75 -5.60 -14.06
C ILE A 90 -7.48 -6.94 -14.10
N PHE A 91 -7.14 -7.78 -15.08
CA PHE A 91 -7.77 -9.08 -15.26
C PHE A 91 -7.62 -9.97 -14.02
N TYR A 92 -6.40 -10.10 -13.48
CA TYR A 92 -6.17 -10.85 -12.25
C TYR A 92 -6.81 -10.19 -11.02
N ALA A 93 -6.79 -8.86 -10.92
CA ALA A 93 -7.45 -8.16 -9.82
C ALA A 93 -8.97 -8.42 -9.79
N LYS A 94 -9.62 -8.38 -10.97
CA LYS A 94 -11.04 -8.76 -11.13
C LYS A 94 -11.27 -10.22 -10.74
N GLY A 95 -10.39 -11.13 -11.16
CA GLY A 95 -10.47 -12.55 -10.81
C GLY A 95 -10.37 -12.81 -9.31
N ILE A 96 -9.53 -12.08 -8.58
CA ILE A 96 -9.42 -12.22 -7.12
C ILE A 96 -10.74 -11.84 -6.46
N VAL A 97 -11.31 -10.69 -6.80
CA VAL A 97 -12.56 -10.21 -6.20
C VAL A 97 -13.75 -11.09 -6.56
N GLN A 98 -13.75 -11.70 -7.75
CA GLN A 98 -14.80 -12.62 -8.17
C GLN A 98 -14.74 -13.95 -7.42
N ASN A 99 -13.54 -14.47 -7.13
CA ASN A 99 -13.35 -15.70 -6.35
C ASN A 99 -13.50 -15.47 -4.84
N PHE A 100 -13.11 -14.30 -4.36
CA PHE A 100 -13.18 -13.90 -2.96
C PHE A 100 -14.01 -12.61 -2.80
N PRO A 101 -15.35 -12.66 -2.96
CA PRO A 101 -16.21 -11.48 -2.87
C PRO A 101 -16.03 -10.63 -1.61
N THR A 102 -15.66 -11.21 -0.48
CA THR A 102 -15.44 -10.45 0.77
C THR A 102 -14.16 -9.62 0.77
N LEU A 103 -13.27 -9.83 -0.20
CA LEU A 103 -12.08 -9.00 -0.42
C LEU A 103 -12.35 -7.80 -1.33
N ARG A 104 -13.58 -7.66 -1.85
CA ARG A 104 -13.99 -6.51 -2.65
C ARG A 104 -13.91 -5.24 -1.82
N ASP A 105 -13.31 -4.19 -2.38
CA ASP A 105 -13.34 -2.86 -1.78
C ASP A 105 -14.75 -2.26 -1.86
N PRO A 106 -15.43 -1.97 -0.74
CA PRO A 106 -16.75 -1.34 -0.74
C PRO A 106 -16.71 0.13 -1.14
N SER A 107 -15.53 0.77 -1.11
CA SER A 107 -15.37 2.21 -1.34
C SER A 107 -15.17 2.57 -2.81
N THR A 108 -14.96 1.59 -3.69
CA THR A 108 -14.71 1.80 -5.12
C THR A 108 -15.78 1.19 -6.00
N ALA A 109 -15.94 1.73 -7.22
CA ALA A 109 -17.03 1.35 -8.12
C ALA A 109 -16.92 -0.11 -8.59
N GLU A 110 -15.74 -0.56 -9.02
CA GLU A 110 -15.56 -1.93 -9.49
C GLU A 110 -15.08 -2.88 -8.38
N GLY A 111 -14.49 -2.36 -7.30
CA GLY A 111 -14.13 -3.08 -6.08
C GLY A 111 -12.83 -3.89 -6.13
N TYR A 112 -12.11 -3.89 -7.26
CA TYR A 112 -10.81 -4.58 -7.42
C TYR A 112 -9.60 -3.65 -7.30
N GLU A 113 -9.83 -2.35 -7.17
CA GLU A 113 -8.82 -1.30 -7.20
C GLU A 113 -7.80 -1.43 -6.05
N LEU A 114 -8.19 -2.07 -4.95
CA LEU A 114 -7.31 -2.46 -3.85
C LEU A 114 -6.17 -3.38 -4.31
N PHE A 115 -6.45 -4.30 -5.23
CA PHE A 115 -5.47 -5.22 -5.81
C PHE A 115 -4.70 -4.58 -6.96
N TYR A 116 -5.40 -3.82 -7.82
CA TYR A 116 -4.78 -3.03 -8.86
C TYR A 116 -5.62 -1.83 -9.27
N ASN A 117 -5.10 -0.62 -9.06
CA ASN A 117 -5.69 0.62 -9.56
C ASN A 117 -4.94 1.08 -10.83
N PRO A 118 -5.60 1.12 -12.00
CA PRO A 118 -4.96 1.51 -13.24
C PRO A 118 -4.61 3.01 -13.32
N LYS A 119 -5.31 3.88 -12.58
CA LYS A 119 -5.06 5.34 -12.57
C LYS A 119 -3.71 5.65 -11.93
N ASP A 120 -3.48 5.10 -10.75
CA ASP A 120 -2.28 5.37 -9.94
C ASP A 120 -1.19 4.32 -10.13
N ARG A 121 -1.47 3.26 -10.90
CA ARG A 121 -0.62 2.06 -11.07
C ARG A 121 -0.21 1.47 -9.72
N SER A 122 -1.12 1.52 -8.75
CA SER A 122 -0.94 1.12 -7.35
C SER A 122 -1.71 -0.19 -7.08
N GLY A 123 -1.76 -0.61 -5.81
CA GLY A 123 -2.42 -1.84 -5.37
C GLY A 123 -1.44 -2.98 -5.05
N TYR A 124 -1.96 -4.01 -4.38
CA TYR A 124 -1.16 -5.12 -3.87
C TYR A 124 -0.40 -5.89 -4.96
N LEU A 125 -1.02 -6.13 -6.12
CA LEU A 125 -0.36 -6.82 -7.24
C LEU A 125 0.82 -5.98 -7.79
N SER A 126 0.61 -4.67 -7.97
CA SER A 126 1.66 -3.74 -8.41
C SER A 126 2.86 -3.70 -7.47
N TRP A 127 2.58 -3.62 -6.16
CA TRP A 127 3.62 -3.54 -5.14
C TRP A 127 4.47 -4.82 -5.09
N ARG A 128 3.80 -5.98 -5.12
CA ARG A 128 4.48 -7.27 -5.05
C ARG A 128 5.30 -7.55 -6.31
N LEU A 129 4.74 -7.33 -7.51
CA LEU A 129 5.47 -7.44 -8.78
C LEU A 129 6.76 -6.59 -8.78
N ARG A 130 6.67 -5.32 -8.34
CA ARG A 130 7.83 -4.43 -8.27
C ARG A 130 8.90 -4.95 -7.32
N THR A 131 8.48 -5.47 -6.17
CA THR A 131 9.41 -5.92 -5.12
C THR A 131 10.10 -7.22 -5.50
N VAL A 132 9.37 -8.18 -6.09
CA VAL A 132 9.94 -9.44 -6.58
C VAL A 132 10.95 -9.17 -7.69
N ASN A 133 10.60 -8.33 -8.68
CA ASN A 133 11.50 -8.01 -9.79
C ASN A 133 12.80 -7.36 -9.31
N ARG A 134 12.72 -6.42 -8.35
CA ARG A 134 13.91 -5.77 -7.78
C ARG A 134 14.86 -6.76 -7.11
N ILE A 135 14.33 -7.80 -6.46
CA ILE A 135 15.13 -8.85 -5.83
C ILE A 135 15.81 -9.71 -6.90
N THR A 136 15.08 -10.10 -7.94
CA THR A 136 15.60 -10.92 -9.05
C THR A 136 16.67 -10.17 -9.86
N ASP A 137 16.47 -8.87 -10.15
CA ASP A 137 17.44 -8.04 -10.86
C ASP A 137 18.74 -7.85 -10.05
N SER A 138 18.62 -7.73 -8.72
CA SER A 138 19.77 -7.64 -7.82
C SER A 138 20.58 -8.94 -7.77
N TYR A 139 19.91 -10.09 -7.91
CA TYR A 139 20.56 -11.41 -7.96
C TYR A 139 21.28 -11.65 -9.30
N ASN A 140 20.62 -11.29 -10.41
CA ASN A 140 21.13 -11.56 -11.76
C ASN A 140 22.20 -10.57 -12.23
N ASN A 141 22.30 -9.38 -11.63
CA ASN A 141 23.22 -8.34 -12.08
C ASN A 141 24.00 -7.68 -10.93
N PRO A 142 24.90 -8.43 -10.25
CA PRO A 142 25.64 -7.95 -9.08
C PRO A 142 26.57 -6.77 -9.38
N LYS A 143 26.93 -6.54 -10.65
CA LYS A 143 27.77 -5.40 -11.09
C LYS A 143 26.98 -4.08 -11.18
N LYS A 144 25.71 -4.10 -11.60
CA LYS A 144 24.81 -2.93 -11.48
C LYS A 144 24.41 -2.69 -10.02
N ALA A 145 24.24 -3.78 -9.26
CA ALA A 145 24.08 -3.70 -7.80
C ALA A 145 25.31 -3.08 -7.13
N LYS A 146 26.55 -3.28 -7.63
CA LYS A 146 27.78 -2.62 -7.13
C LYS A 146 27.96 -1.16 -7.54
N ILE A 147 27.43 -0.70 -8.68
CA ILE A 147 27.46 0.74 -9.04
C ILE A 147 26.40 1.51 -8.24
N GLN A 148 25.23 0.91 -8.00
CA GLN A 148 24.25 1.44 -7.04
C GLN A 148 24.71 1.27 -5.57
N ALA A 149 25.42 0.20 -5.23
CA ALA A 149 26.00 0.02 -3.90
C ALA A 149 27.25 0.88 -3.68
N GLY A 150 28.01 1.23 -4.72
CA GLY A 150 29.19 2.10 -4.63
C GLY A 150 28.81 3.55 -4.33
N ILE A 151 27.70 4.03 -4.91
CA ILE A 151 27.06 5.29 -4.49
C ILE A 151 26.47 5.17 -3.07
N ALA A 152 26.03 3.98 -2.65
CA ALA A 152 25.51 3.72 -1.30
C ALA A 152 26.58 3.47 -0.21
N LEU A 153 27.83 3.17 -0.59
CA LEU A 153 28.92 2.78 0.33
C LEU A 153 29.89 3.92 0.66
N LEU A 154 29.88 5.03 -0.09
CA LEU A 154 30.64 6.23 0.29
C LEU A 154 29.94 7.07 1.38
N ALA A 155 28.76 6.65 1.85
CA ALA A 155 27.99 7.33 2.89
C ALA A 155 28.00 6.61 4.24
N SER A 156 28.98 5.72 4.51
CA SER A 156 29.08 5.04 5.80
C SER A 156 30.47 5.18 6.41
N SER A 157 30.68 6.31 7.10
CA SER A 157 31.58 6.39 8.25
C SER A 157 30.91 7.18 9.37
N SER A 158 29.96 6.56 10.07
CA SER A 158 29.70 6.74 11.51
C SER A 158 28.57 5.79 11.96
N PRO A 159 28.66 5.12 13.13
CA PRO A 159 27.64 4.18 13.58
C PRO A 159 26.52 4.90 14.33
N GLU A 160 25.41 5.24 13.67
CA GLU A 160 24.09 5.39 14.32
C GLU A 160 22.94 5.52 13.30
N ASN A 161 21.86 4.76 13.55
CA ASN A 161 20.48 4.81 13.03
C ASN A 161 20.01 4.00 11.78
N PRO A 162 18.83 3.33 11.86
CA PRO A 162 18.19 2.64 10.73
C PRO A 162 17.59 3.59 9.67
N ARG A 163 17.70 3.15 8.41
CA ARG A 163 17.41 3.86 7.15
C ARG A 163 15.90 4.01 6.87
N VAL A 164 15.44 5.25 6.66
CA VAL A 164 14.21 5.57 5.91
C VAL A 164 14.56 5.63 4.41
N PRO A 165 13.73 5.10 3.48
CA PRO A 165 13.96 5.26 2.04
C PRO A 165 13.90 6.73 1.63
N ASP A 166 14.94 7.22 0.95
CA ASP A 166 15.03 8.59 0.42
C ASP A 166 13.98 8.82 -0.69
N SER A 167 12.85 9.43 -0.38
CA SER A 167 12.26 10.41 -1.29
C SER A 167 12.97 11.73 -1.02
N GLN A 168 13.89 12.15 -1.89
CA GLN A 168 14.50 13.48 -1.80
C GLN A 168 13.43 14.51 -2.14
N ILE A 169 12.75 14.99 -1.10
CA ILE A 169 11.89 16.17 -1.14
C ILE A 169 12.83 17.37 -1.06
N ASN A 170 12.70 18.35 -1.98
CA ASN A 170 13.52 19.56 -1.91
C ASN A 170 13.00 20.52 -0.81
N GLU A 171 13.82 21.48 -0.38
CA GLU A 171 13.48 22.39 0.72
C GLU A 171 12.17 23.18 0.49
N ASN A 172 11.84 23.47 -0.76
CA ASN A 172 10.58 24.15 -1.12
C ASN A 172 9.37 23.24 -0.91
N GLN A 173 9.47 21.98 -1.29
CA GLN A 173 8.42 20.98 -1.07
C GLN A 173 8.27 20.62 0.42
N GLU A 174 9.36 20.64 1.20
CA GLU A 174 9.30 20.46 2.66
C GLU A 174 8.46 21.57 3.31
N LYS A 175 8.70 22.84 2.94
CA LYS A 175 7.93 23.99 3.43
C LYS A 175 6.46 23.90 3.05
N GLU A 176 6.16 23.49 1.82
CA GLU A 176 4.78 23.30 1.35
C GLU A 176 4.05 22.21 2.15
N ILE A 177 4.71 21.09 2.41
CA ILE A 177 4.14 19.99 3.20
C ILE A 177 3.85 20.45 4.64
N VAL A 178 4.79 21.17 5.26
CA VAL A 178 4.62 21.70 6.62
C VAL A 178 3.43 22.67 6.68
N GLU A 179 3.38 23.63 5.77
CA GLU A 179 2.31 24.63 5.73
C GLU A 179 0.95 23.99 5.49
N TRP A 180 0.88 22.99 4.60
CA TRP A 180 -0.34 22.23 4.37
C TRP A 180 -0.77 21.48 5.64
N LEU A 181 0.16 20.79 6.32
CA LEU A 181 -0.13 20.01 7.54
C LEU A 181 -0.60 20.88 8.71
N LYS A 182 -0.17 22.14 8.78
CA LYS A 182 -0.65 23.11 9.78
C LYS A 182 -2.12 23.45 9.59
N ASN A 183 -2.58 23.52 8.34
CA ASN A 183 -3.93 23.93 7.97
C ASN A 183 -4.88 22.74 7.69
N ALA A 184 -4.38 21.51 7.73
CA ALA A 184 -5.15 20.32 7.39
C ALA A 184 -6.19 19.96 8.47
N SER A 185 -7.35 19.49 8.02
CA SER A 185 -8.43 19.03 8.90
C SER A 185 -8.23 17.56 9.31
N PRO A 186 -8.10 17.24 10.62
CA PRO A 186 -7.83 15.89 11.09
C PRO A 186 -9.01 14.93 10.85
N THR A 187 -10.22 15.44 10.69
CA THR A 187 -11.44 14.62 10.53
C THR A 187 -11.74 14.31 9.06
N THR A 188 -11.45 15.23 8.14
CA THR A 188 -11.82 15.08 6.73
C THR A 188 -10.66 14.71 5.81
N GLN A 189 -9.42 14.96 6.23
CA GLN A 189 -8.22 14.78 5.39
C GLN A 189 -7.24 13.76 5.98
N LEU A 190 -7.73 12.81 6.78
CA LEU A 190 -6.90 11.84 7.52
C LEU A 190 -5.89 11.10 6.62
N ALA A 191 -6.34 10.57 5.48
CA ALA A 191 -5.46 9.85 4.55
C ALA A 191 -4.37 10.75 3.95
N ASP A 192 -4.71 11.99 3.60
CA ASP A 192 -3.75 12.98 3.08
C ASP A 192 -2.73 13.42 4.14
N ILE A 193 -3.18 13.54 5.40
CA ILE A 193 -2.33 13.80 6.56
C ILE A 193 -1.34 12.66 6.74
N GLU A 194 -1.78 11.40 6.71
CA GLU A 194 -0.87 10.25 6.85
C GLU A 194 0.20 10.22 5.74
N VAL A 195 -0.18 10.48 4.49
CA VAL A 195 0.75 10.53 3.35
C VAL A 195 1.81 11.62 3.55
N ARG A 196 1.38 12.83 3.91
CA ARG A 196 2.28 13.99 4.09
C ARG A 196 3.11 13.90 5.37
N MET A 197 2.58 13.29 6.43
CA MET A 197 3.34 12.94 7.63
C MET A 197 4.43 11.93 7.28
N ARG A 198 4.15 10.93 6.46
CA ARG A 198 5.16 9.97 6.01
C ARG A 198 6.24 10.62 5.14
N GLN A 199 5.85 11.50 4.22
CA GLN A 199 6.78 12.25 3.36
C GLN A 199 7.72 13.15 4.18
N SER A 200 7.20 13.86 5.18
CA SER A 200 7.98 14.75 6.04
C SER A 200 8.85 14.05 7.09
N LEU A 201 8.83 12.72 7.18
CA LEU A 201 9.51 11.95 8.24
C LEU A 201 11.00 12.31 8.41
N LYS A 202 11.74 12.43 7.30
CA LYS A 202 13.17 12.75 7.34
C LYS A 202 13.42 14.15 7.90
N TYR A 203 12.66 15.14 7.42
CA TYR A 203 12.73 16.52 7.88
C TYR A 203 12.30 16.66 9.35
N ARG A 204 11.23 15.98 9.75
CA ARG A 204 10.81 15.93 11.16
C ARG A 204 11.90 15.35 12.05
N ARG A 205 12.60 14.31 11.57
CA ARG A 205 13.70 13.68 12.30
C ARG A 205 14.90 14.62 12.49
N THR A 206 15.25 15.45 11.51
CA THR A 206 16.34 16.43 11.70
C THR A 206 15.98 17.45 12.79
N ILE A 207 14.72 17.89 12.84
CA ILE A 207 14.21 18.77 13.90
C ILE A 207 14.23 18.07 15.27
N ILE A 208 13.76 16.82 15.34
CA ILE A 208 13.69 16.04 16.60
C ILE A 208 15.09 15.79 17.18
N LEU A 209 16.07 15.51 16.32
CA LEU A 209 17.45 15.25 16.74
C LEU A 209 18.22 16.52 17.11
N ASP A 210 17.74 17.71 16.70
CA ASP A 210 18.32 18.99 17.11
C ASP A 210 17.77 19.44 18.48
N PRO A 211 18.60 19.54 19.54
CA PRO A 211 18.15 19.96 20.87
C PRO A 211 17.56 21.39 20.94
N LYS A 212 17.90 22.26 19.99
CA LYS A 212 17.38 23.62 19.91
C LYS A 212 16.00 23.64 19.25
N LEU A 213 15.83 22.88 18.16
CA LEU A 213 14.61 22.89 17.35
C LEU A 213 13.52 21.93 17.86
N SER A 214 13.92 20.81 18.47
CA SER A 214 13.01 19.77 18.98
C SER A 214 11.93 20.28 19.93
N LYS A 215 12.18 21.39 20.64
CA LYS A 215 11.19 22.03 21.53
C LYS A 215 9.94 22.51 20.80
N ASN A 216 10.07 22.83 19.51
CA ASN A 216 8.99 23.38 18.70
C ASN A 216 8.34 22.34 17.78
N ILE A 217 8.70 21.05 17.91
CA ILE A 217 8.23 20.01 16.99
C ILE A 217 6.71 19.89 16.93
N LEU A 218 6.03 20.04 18.08
CA LEU A 218 4.56 19.97 18.15
C LEU A 218 3.88 21.25 17.64
N ILE A 219 4.62 22.35 17.54
CA ILE A 219 4.15 23.60 16.93
C ILE A 219 4.28 23.51 15.41
N GLU A 220 5.41 22.99 14.93
CA GLU A 220 5.63 22.78 13.49
C GLU A 220 4.75 21.66 12.92
N PHE A 221 4.46 20.62 13.71
CA PHE A 221 3.65 19.48 13.33
C PHE A 221 2.50 19.25 14.32
N PRO A 222 1.47 20.12 14.30
CA PRO A 222 0.37 20.07 15.26
C PRO A 222 -0.48 18.80 15.14
N ARG A 223 -0.46 18.13 13.98
CA ARG A 223 -1.23 16.90 13.71
C ARG A 223 -0.89 15.77 14.68
N PHE A 224 0.28 15.77 15.32
CA PHE A 224 0.59 14.80 16.37
C PHE A 224 -0.32 14.87 17.60
N LEU A 225 -0.96 16.02 17.84
CA LEU A 225 -1.81 16.24 19.01
C LEU A 225 -3.24 15.74 18.83
N ASP A 226 -3.74 15.74 17.60
CA ASP A 226 -5.15 15.52 17.31
C ASP A 226 -5.41 14.43 16.25
N THR A 227 -4.36 13.86 15.67
CA THR A 227 -4.44 12.74 14.73
C THR A 227 -3.81 11.49 15.35
N PRO A 228 -4.63 10.54 15.83
CA PRO A 228 -4.11 9.37 16.54
C PRO A 228 -3.31 8.44 15.61
N GLY A 229 -2.33 7.74 16.17
CA GLY A 229 -1.56 6.71 15.45
C GLY A 229 -0.35 7.22 14.66
N LEU A 230 -0.16 8.54 14.50
CA LEU A 230 0.98 9.08 13.73
C LEU A 230 2.36 8.69 14.29
N ILE A 231 2.50 8.64 15.61
CA ILE A 231 3.76 8.20 16.27
C ILE A 231 4.05 6.73 15.95
N GLN A 232 3.01 5.89 15.93
CA GLN A 232 3.13 4.47 15.58
C GLN A 232 3.54 4.31 14.12
N LYS A 233 2.96 5.09 13.20
CA LYS A 233 3.34 5.10 11.78
C LYS A 233 4.80 5.51 11.56
N ASP A 234 5.28 6.49 12.32
CA ASP A 234 6.68 6.88 12.30
C ASP A 234 7.59 5.76 12.80
N PHE A 235 7.20 5.11 13.90
CA PHE A 235 7.95 4.00 14.45
C PHE A 235 8.00 2.81 13.49
N GLU A 236 6.90 2.47 12.83
CA GLU A 236 6.84 1.48 11.75
C GLU A 236 7.79 1.82 10.59
N ALA A 237 7.86 3.09 10.21
CA ALA A 237 8.72 3.54 9.12
C ALA A 237 10.21 3.53 9.50
N LEU A 238 10.54 3.81 10.77
CA LEU A 238 11.90 3.86 11.28
C LEU A 238 12.44 2.48 11.72
N MET A 239 11.55 1.64 12.27
CA MET A 239 11.88 0.37 12.89
C MET A 239 10.88 -0.71 12.46
N PRO A 240 10.83 -1.06 11.17
CA PRO A 240 9.80 -1.97 10.64
C PRO A 240 9.82 -3.35 11.32
N GLU A 241 11.02 -3.88 11.59
CA GLU A 241 11.25 -5.17 12.27
C GLU A 241 10.78 -5.18 13.73
N HIS A 242 10.51 -4.01 14.31
CA HIS A 242 10.13 -3.86 15.71
C HIS A 242 8.82 -3.11 15.87
N SER A 243 8.08 -2.88 14.79
CA SER A 243 6.84 -2.09 14.75
C SER A 243 5.84 -2.43 15.86
N SER A 244 5.65 -3.72 16.18
CA SER A 244 4.74 -4.16 17.24
C SER A 244 5.26 -3.88 18.66
N LYS A 245 6.59 -3.79 18.84
CA LYS A 245 7.24 -3.65 20.15
C LYS A 245 6.93 -2.33 20.84
N LEU A 246 6.63 -1.26 20.11
CA LEU A 246 6.31 0.04 20.72
C LEU A 246 5.03 -0.05 21.55
N ILE A 247 4.01 -0.70 21.00
CA ILE A 247 2.71 -0.87 21.66
C ILE A 247 2.80 -1.97 22.72
N GLU A 248 3.42 -3.11 22.39
CA GLU A 248 3.60 -4.24 23.32
C GLU A 248 4.29 -3.82 24.62
N ASN A 249 5.29 -2.93 24.53
CA ASN A 249 6.10 -2.50 25.67
C ASN A 249 5.82 -1.04 26.07
N TRP A 250 4.65 -0.49 25.69
CA TRP A 250 4.34 0.93 25.91
C TRP A 250 4.47 1.33 27.37
N GLN A 251 3.99 0.50 28.30
CA GLN A 251 4.06 0.75 29.75
C GLN A 251 5.52 0.91 30.24
N GLU A 252 6.45 0.12 29.70
CA GLU A 252 7.87 0.22 30.02
C GLU A 252 8.46 1.51 29.44
N PHE A 253 8.17 1.81 28.18
CA PHE A 253 8.65 3.02 27.52
C PHE A 253 8.10 4.29 28.18
N GLU A 254 6.83 4.31 28.55
CA GLU A 254 6.18 5.42 29.25
C GLU A 254 6.95 5.75 30.54
N SER A 255 7.21 4.75 31.40
CA SER A 255 7.98 4.94 32.64
C SER A 255 9.36 5.53 32.37
N ARG A 256 10.04 5.08 31.31
CA ARG A 256 11.36 5.59 30.92
C ARG A 256 11.30 7.00 30.37
N ILE A 257 10.29 7.32 29.56
CA ILE A 257 10.06 8.66 29.00
C ILE A 257 9.80 9.65 30.13
N PHE A 258 8.97 9.30 31.12
CA PHE A 258 8.73 10.14 32.30
C PHE A 258 10.02 10.40 33.10
N LYS A 259 10.84 9.37 33.34
CA LYS A 259 12.13 9.56 34.03
C LYS A 259 13.07 10.49 33.26
N VAL A 260 13.17 10.32 31.95
CA VAL A 260 14.02 11.17 31.09
C VAL A 260 13.48 12.59 31.03
N SER A 261 12.16 12.79 30.97
CA SER A 261 11.56 14.13 30.94
C SER A 261 11.80 14.88 32.25
N GLU A 262 11.62 14.23 33.42
CA GLU A 262 11.93 14.83 34.72
C GLU A 262 13.39 15.26 34.82
N ILE A 263 14.33 14.40 34.41
CA ILE A 263 15.76 14.70 34.43
C ILE A 263 16.07 15.89 33.51
N THR A 264 15.45 15.93 32.34
CA THR A 264 15.65 17.00 31.34
C THR A 264 15.09 18.33 31.83
N ILE A 265 13.93 18.33 32.50
CA ILE A 265 13.32 19.51 33.11
C ILE A 265 14.20 20.02 34.27
N LYS A 266 14.62 19.14 35.18
CA LYS A 266 15.52 19.49 36.30
C LYS A 266 16.86 20.07 35.84
N LYS A 267 17.43 19.56 34.74
CA LYS A 267 18.66 20.11 34.12
C LYS A 267 18.42 21.49 33.48
N LYS A 268 17.26 21.74 32.86
CA LYS A 268 16.93 23.06 32.32
C LYS A 268 16.74 24.10 33.43
N SER A 269 16.06 23.78 34.52
CA SER A 269 15.87 24.69 35.66
C SER A 269 17.19 25.09 36.34
N LYS A 270 18.19 24.21 36.36
CA LYS A 270 19.53 24.50 36.89
C LYS A 270 20.43 25.33 35.97
N ASN A 271 20.11 25.45 34.68
CA ASN A 271 20.86 26.25 33.71
C ASN A 271 20.30 27.67 33.54
N ILE A 272 19.19 28.00 34.24
CA ILE A 272 18.51 29.30 34.17
C ILE A 272 18.66 30.06 35.51
N ALA A 273 19.11 29.38 36.57
CA ALA A 273 19.53 29.97 37.85
C ALA A 273 21.04 30.13 37.88
#